data_AF-A0AAE4TR14-F1
#
_entry.id   AF-A0AAE4TR14-F1
#
_cell.length_a   1.000
_cell.length_b   1.000
_cell.length_c   1.000
_cell.angle_alpha   90.00
_cell.angle_beta   90.00
_cell.angle_gamma   90.00
#
_symmetry.space_group_name_H-M   'P 1'
#
loop_
_entity.id
_entity.type
_entity.pdbx_description
1 polymer ?
#
loop_
_entity_poly.entity_id
_entity_poly.type
_entity_poly.pdbx_seq_one_letter_code
_entity_poly.pdbx_strand_id
1 'polypeptide(L)'
;MTNIGRVLIINGDVSSKENYYFRVFWDEVDYDATGKEIVTEKSWEGNGHDRTSPFSTVIPLPANARNIRVFARECTGLAWEWWRTVLDDKNVKLAKEIEVNLWGSTLYPAGSIGYKN
;
A
#
# COMPACT_ATOMS: atom_id res chain seq x y z
N MET A 1 12.82 -6.42 -20.22
CA MET A 1 12.02 -7.25 -19.30
C MET A 1 10.65 -6.62 -19.22
N THR A 2 9.66 -7.26 -19.85
CA THR A 2 8.31 -6.73 -20.01
C THR A 2 7.63 -6.69 -18.65
N ASN A 3 7.27 -5.51 -18.18
CA ASN A 3 6.49 -5.29 -16.97
C ASN A 3 5.11 -5.91 -17.22
N ILE A 4 4.91 -7.17 -16.83
CA ILE A 4 3.62 -7.85 -16.97
C ILE A 4 2.71 -7.15 -15.96
N GLY A 5 1.98 -6.14 -16.44
CA GLY A 5 1.31 -5.06 -15.69
C GLY A 5 0.63 -5.49 -14.41
N ARG A 6 1.43 -5.62 -13.34
CA ARG A 6 0.96 -5.84 -11.98
C ARG A 6 1.05 -4.52 -11.26
N VAL A 7 -0.07 -4.06 -10.75
CA VAL A 7 -0.16 -2.74 -10.13
C VAL A 7 -0.85 -2.83 -8.78
N LEU A 8 -0.33 -2.06 -7.83
CA LEU A 8 -1.00 -1.74 -6.60
C LEU A 8 -1.58 -0.34 -6.76
N ILE A 9 -2.90 -0.25 -6.76
CA ILE A 9 -3.64 1.01 -6.84
C ILE A 9 -4.03 1.38 -5.43
N ILE A 10 -3.66 2.57 -4.99
CA ILE A 10 -4.07 3.10 -3.68
C ILE A 10 -5.04 4.23 -3.94
N ASN A 11 -6.23 4.13 -3.36
CA ASN A 11 -7.25 5.16 -3.38
C ASN A 11 -7.57 5.58 -1.94
N GLY A 12 -7.52 6.88 -1.67
CA GLY A 12 -8.02 7.49 -0.45
C GLY A 12 -9.13 8.48 -0.82
N ASP A 13 -10.38 8.10 -0.58
CA ASP A 13 -11.55 8.96 -0.76
C ASP A 13 -12.36 8.98 0.53
N VAL A 14 -12.02 9.93 1.39
CA VAL A 14 -12.70 10.13 2.67
C VAL A 14 -13.34 11.50 2.62
N SER A 15 -14.56 11.57 3.16
CA SER A 15 -15.45 12.72 3.05
C SER A 15 -14.94 13.98 3.76
N SER A 16 -13.95 13.82 4.63
CA SER A 16 -13.28 14.87 5.40
C SER A 16 -11.91 15.20 4.78
N LYS A 17 -11.50 16.47 4.83
CA LYS A 17 -10.21 16.98 4.35
C LYS A 17 -9.06 16.48 5.23
N GLU A 18 -8.84 15.17 5.24
CA GLU A 18 -7.89 14.49 6.10
C GLU A 18 -6.58 14.18 5.39
N ASN A 19 -5.54 14.06 6.20
CA ASN A 19 -4.22 13.60 5.77
C ASN A 19 -4.08 12.11 6.07
N TYR A 20 -3.84 11.32 5.04
CA TYR A 20 -3.46 9.91 5.13
C TYR A 20 -1.96 9.78 5.09
N TYR A 21 -1.50 8.71 5.68
CA TYR A 21 -0.12 8.30 5.61
C TYR A 21 -0.07 6.82 5.24
N PHE A 22 0.67 6.55 4.17
CA PHE A 22 0.82 5.22 3.62
C PHE A 22 2.25 4.72 3.79
N ARG A 23 2.37 3.41 3.95
CA ARG A 23 3.62 2.67 3.90
C ARG A 23 3.41 1.39 3.12
N VAL A 24 4.08 1.30 1.98
CA VAL A 24 4.08 0.12 1.13
C VAL A 24 5.49 -0.40 0.97
N PHE A 25 5.65 -1.69 1.23
CA PHE A 25 6.91 -2.42 1.05
C PHE A 25 6.64 -3.73 0.32
N TRP A 26 7.64 -4.22 -0.39
CA TRP A 26 7.65 -5.55 -0.98
C TRP A 26 9.08 -6.06 -1.06
N ASP A 27 9.22 -7.36 -1.22
CA ASP A 27 10.52 -8.00 -1.43
C ASP A 27 10.60 -8.45 -2.88
N GLU A 28 11.70 -8.16 -3.57
CA GLU A 28 12.00 -8.71 -4.88
C GLU A 28 12.93 -9.91 -4.71
N VAL A 29 12.47 -11.06 -5.22
CA VAL A 29 13.22 -12.31 -5.15
C VAL A 29 13.92 -12.59 -6.48
N ASP A 30 15.22 -12.80 -6.42
CA ASP A 30 16.07 -13.24 -7.53
C ASP A 30 16.92 -14.45 -7.11
N TYR A 31 17.70 -15.01 -8.01
CA TYR A 31 18.58 -16.15 -7.75
C TYR A 31 19.97 -15.90 -8.32
N ASP A 32 21.01 -16.21 -7.54
CA ASP A 32 22.39 -16.17 -8.05
C ASP A 32 22.70 -17.33 -9.00
N ALA A 33 23.91 -17.33 -9.57
CA ALA A 33 24.37 -18.38 -10.48
C ALA A 33 24.38 -19.80 -9.86
N THR A 34 24.29 -19.91 -8.53
CA THR A 34 24.23 -21.18 -7.80
C THR A 34 22.80 -21.60 -7.44
N GLY A 35 21.80 -20.79 -7.80
CA GLY A 35 20.39 -21.01 -7.48
C GLY A 35 20.02 -20.61 -6.05
N LYS A 36 20.88 -19.86 -5.35
CA LYS A 36 20.56 -19.34 -4.00
C LYS A 36 19.68 -18.10 -4.13
N GLU A 37 18.62 -18.07 -3.32
CA GLU A 37 17.68 -16.95 -3.27
C GLU A 37 18.37 -15.66 -2.77
N ILE A 38 18.22 -14.58 -3.54
CA ILE A 38 18.59 -13.21 -3.18
C ILE A 38 17.30 -12.43 -2.97
N VAL A 39 17.10 -11.93 -1.76
CA VAL A 39 15.92 -11.12 -1.40
C VAL A 39 16.34 -9.67 -1.25
N THR A 40 15.69 -8.78 -2.01
CA THR A 40 15.91 -7.34 -1.94
C THR A 40 14.65 -6.63 -1.47
N GLU A 41 14.69 -6.00 -0.30
CA GLU A 41 13.56 -5.17 0.17
C GLU A 41 13.44 -3.91 -0.69
N LYS A 42 12.21 -3.58 -1.06
CA LYS A 42 11.80 -2.39 -1.79
C LYS A 42 10.72 -1.65 -1.03
N SER A 43 10.64 -0.35 -1.32
CA SER A 43 9.65 0.53 -0.71
C SER A 43 9.12 1.49 -1.76
N TRP A 44 7.86 1.90 -1.58
CA TRP A 44 7.29 2.94 -2.43
C TRP A 44 7.88 4.30 -2.05
N GLU A 45 8.30 5.07 -3.05
CA GLU A 45 8.88 6.41 -2.86
C GLU A 45 7.93 7.40 -2.15
N GLY A 46 6.61 7.17 -2.29
CA GLY A 46 5.61 8.00 -1.62
C GLY A 46 5.38 7.68 -0.15
N ASN A 47 6.08 6.67 0.40
CA ASN A 47 6.04 6.36 1.83
C ASN A 47 6.50 7.56 2.66
N GLY A 48 5.89 7.77 3.83
CA GLY A 48 6.34 8.85 4.71
C GLY A 48 5.66 10.19 4.50
N HIS A 49 4.93 10.37 3.40
CA HIS A 49 4.30 11.64 3.04
C HIS A 49 2.81 11.66 3.34
N ASP A 50 2.35 12.78 3.89
CA ASP A 50 0.94 13.06 4.10
C ASP A 50 0.23 13.27 2.74
N ARG A 51 -0.95 12.65 2.58
CA ARG A 51 -1.78 12.71 1.37
C ARG A 51 -3.16 13.25 1.72
N THR A 52 -3.68 14.20 0.95
CA THR A 52 -5.01 14.77 1.20
C THR A 52 -6.07 14.14 0.30
N SER A 53 -7.29 13.94 0.81
CA SER A 53 -8.42 13.44 0.03
C SER A 53 -8.88 14.45 -1.05
N PRO A 54 -9.25 14.00 -2.27
CA PRO A 54 -9.08 12.64 -2.79
C PRO A 54 -7.63 12.39 -3.25
N PHE A 55 -7.14 11.17 -3.04
CA PHE A 55 -5.82 10.75 -3.49
C PHE A 55 -5.91 9.43 -4.26
N SER A 56 -5.19 9.34 -5.38
CA SER A 56 -5.00 8.08 -6.09
C SER A 56 -3.58 7.98 -6.63
N THR A 57 -3.00 6.78 -6.58
CA THR A 57 -1.69 6.50 -7.17
C THR A 57 -1.58 5.04 -7.57
N VAL A 58 -0.65 4.75 -8.47
CA VAL A 58 -0.38 3.41 -9.00
C VAL A 58 1.08 3.08 -8.76
N ILE A 59 1.32 1.97 -8.07
CA ILE A 59 2.65 1.45 -7.76
C ILE A 59 2.86 0.21 -8.61
N PRO A 60 3.77 0.23 -9.61
CA PRO A 60 4.08 -0.95 -10.38
C PRO A 60 4.82 -1.97 -9.51
N LEU A 61 4.36 -3.21 -9.53
CA LEU A 61 5.00 -4.33 -8.83
C LEU A 61 5.54 -5.33 -9.85
N PRO A 62 6.79 -5.77 -9.72
CA PRO A 62 7.33 -6.78 -10.63
C PRO A 62 6.74 -8.18 -10.33
N ALA A 63 6.87 -9.10 -11.28
CA ALA A 63 6.32 -10.45 -11.17
C ALA A 63 6.97 -11.30 -10.06
N ASN A 64 8.19 -10.94 -9.64
CA ASN A 64 8.94 -11.57 -8.56
C ASN A 64 8.73 -10.89 -7.20
N ALA A 65 7.78 -9.96 -7.08
CA ALA A 65 7.43 -9.35 -5.80
C ALA A 65 6.78 -10.38 -4.85
N ARG A 66 7.24 -10.42 -3.61
CA ARG A 66 6.72 -11.23 -2.50
C ARG A 66 6.60 -10.37 -1.25
N ASN A 67 5.96 -10.93 -0.21
CA ASN A 67 5.85 -10.29 1.10
C ASN A 67 5.40 -8.81 0.99
N ILE A 68 4.36 -8.59 0.20
CA ILE A 68 3.80 -7.25 0.00
C ILE A 68 3.13 -6.84 1.32
N ARG A 69 3.51 -5.66 1.81
CA ARG A 69 3.07 -5.08 3.07
C ARG A 69 2.43 -3.74 2.78
N VAL A 70 1.18 -3.57 3.18
CA VAL A 70 0.41 -2.33 3.00
C VAL A 70 -0.06 -1.85 4.35
N PHE A 71 0.41 -0.68 4.73
CA PHE A 71 -0.01 0.00 5.94
C PHE A 71 -0.57 1.37 5.58
N ALA A 72 -1.68 1.72 6.22
CA ALA A 72 -2.31 3.02 6.06
C ALA A 72 -2.87 3.51 7.39
N ARG A 73 -2.67 4.78 7.68
CA ARG A 73 -3.22 5.48 8.85
C ARG A 73 -3.81 6.81 8.43
N GLU A 74 -4.76 7.28 9.22
CA GLU A 74 -5.41 8.58 9.06
C GLU A 74 -5.10 9.48 10.26
N CYS A 75 -4.94 10.77 10.02
CA CYS A 75 -4.81 11.78 11.06
C CYS A 75 -6.18 12.17 11.62
N THR A 76 -6.51 11.72 12.83
CA THR A 76 -7.84 11.96 13.43
C THR A 76 -7.99 13.38 14.00
N GLY A 77 -6.88 14.11 14.18
CA GLY A 77 -6.85 15.42 14.85
C GLY A 77 -7.21 15.39 16.35
N LEU A 78 -7.40 14.21 16.95
CA LEU A 78 -7.69 14.04 18.38
C LEU A 78 -6.39 14.04 19.18
N ALA A 79 -6.28 14.88 20.21
CA ALA A 79 -5.09 15.04 21.05
C ALA A 79 -4.55 13.73 21.64
N TRP A 80 -5.42 12.74 21.89
CA TRP A 80 -5.08 11.45 22.48
C TRP A 80 -4.91 10.30 21.47
N GLU A 81 -5.25 10.51 20.19
CA GLU A 81 -5.17 9.49 19.15
C GLU A 81 -4.85 10.12 17.79
N TRP A 82 -3.80 10.94 17.73
CA TRP A 82 -3.50 11.79 16.57
C TRP A 82 -3.39 11.02 15.24
N TRP A 83 -3.06 9.73 15.30
CA TRP A 83 -3.05 8.82 14.16
C TRP A 83 -3.80 7.54 14.51
N ARG A 84 -4.70 7.11 13.63
CA ARG A 84 -5.40 5.82 13.73
C ARG A 84 -5.03 4.93 12.54
N THR A 85 -4.65 3.69 12.82
CA THR A 85 -4.39 2.69 11.78
C THR A 85 -5.70 2.28 11.12
N VAL A 86 -5.76 2.36 9.80
CA VAL A 86 -6.92 1.95 8.99
C VAL A 86 -6.66 0.58 8.36
N LEU A 87 -5.42 0.33 7.92
CA LEU A 87 -4.96 -0.94 7.36
C LEU A 87 -3.54 -1.25 7.85
N ASP A 88 -3.29 -2.51 8.20
CA ASP A 88 -1.96 -3.07 8.49
C ASP A 88 -1.93 -4.52 7.99
N ASP A 89 -1.98 -4.66 6.67
CA ASP A 89 -2.00 -5.96 5.99
C ASP A 89 -0.60 -6.40 5.59
N LYS A 90 -0.27 -7.63 5.95
CA LYS A 90 1.01 -8.29 5.67
C LYS A 90 0.77 -9.49 4.76
N ASN A 91 1.75 -9.80 3.91
CA ASN A 91 1.64 -10.87 2.92
C ASN A 91 0.45 -10.71 1.97
N VAL A 92 0.20 -9.47 1.52
CA VAL A 92 -0.81 -9.17 0.50
C VAL A 92 -0.49 -10.01 -0.75
N LYS A 93 -1.51 -10.69 -1.28
CA LYS A 93 -1.35 -11.58 -2.42
C LYS A 93 -0.97 -10.78 -3.67
N LEU A 94 0.07 -11.23 -4.38
CA LEU A 94 0.38 -10.69 -5.70
C LEU A 94 -0.73 -11.06 -6.71
N ALA A 95 -1.39 -10.06 -7.27
CA ALA A 95 -2.41 -10.19 -8.31
C ALA A 95 -2.07 -9.27 -9.51
N LYS A 96 -2.87 -9.31 -10.59
CA LYS A 96 -2.70 -8.34 -11.70
C LYS A 96 -3.00 -6.93 -11.24
N GLU A 97 -4.08 -6.75 -10.50
CA GLU A 97 -4.35 -5.48 -9.84
C GLU A 97 -4.70 -5.76 -8.38
N ILE A 98 -4.06 -5.01 -7.49
CA ILE A 98 -4.35 -4.98 -6.07
C ILE A 98 -4.90 -3.59 -5.79
N GLU A 99 -6.14 -3.50 -5.32
CA GLU A 99 -6.80 -2.23 -5.03
C GLU A 99 -6.89 -2.03 -3.53
N VAL A 100 -6.13 -1.06 -3.02
CA VAL A 100 -6.19 -0.62 -1.63
C VAL A 100 -7.07 0.60 -1.57
N ASN A 101 -8.25 0.46 -0.95
CA ASN A 101 -9.22 1.54 -0.85
C ASN A 101 -9.37 1.95 0.61
N LEU A 102 -9.30 3.25 0.88
CA LEU A 102 -9.64 3.86 2.16
C LEU A 102 -10.83 4.80 1.97
N TRP A 103 -11.79 4.75 2.90
CA TRP A 103 -12.99 5.59 2.91
C TRP A 103 -13.51 5.80 4.34
N GLY A 104 -14.63 6.54 4.46
CA GLY A 104 -15.33 6.76 5.72
C GLY A 104 -15.30 8.21 6.20
N SER A 105 -15.03 8.38 7.49
CA SER A 105 -14.91 9.68 8.17
C SER A 105 -13.90 9.59 9.31
N THR A 106 -13.45 10.72 9.84
CA THR A 106 -12.48 10.80 10.96
C THR A 106 -12.79 9.86 12.12
N LEU A 107 -14.07 9.76 12.47
CA LEU A 107 -14.51 8.98 13.62
C LEU A 107 -14.58 7.49 13.30
N TYR A 108 -14.85 7.14 12.05
CA TYR A 108 -15.09 5.78 11.58
C TYR A 108 -14.41 5.57 10.22
N PRO A 109 -13.07 5.48 10.18
CA PRO A 109 -12.38 5.10 8.95
C PRO A 109 -12.58 3.64 8.64
N ALA A 110 -12.53 3.32 7.36
CA ALA A 110 -12.56 1.96 6.85
C ALA A 110 -11.57 1.82 5.70
N GLY A 111 -11.06 0.61 5.53
CA GLY A 111 -10.21 0.25 4.41
C GLY A 111 -10.47 -1.18 3.94
N SER A 112 -10.10 -1.47 2.70
CA SER A 112 -10.10 -2.83 2.17
C SER A 112 -9.02 -3.03 1.12
N ILE A 113 -8.69 -4.30 0.88
CA ILE A 113 -7.83 -4.75 -0.20
C ILE A 113 -8.64 -5.66 -1.13
N GLY A 114 -8.84 -5.21 -2.36
CA GLY A 114 -9.45 -5.96 -3.45
C GLY A 114 -8.41 -6.51 -4.42
N TYR A 115 -8.78 -7.54 -5.17
CA TYR A 115 -7.90 -8.16 -6.18
C TYR A 115 -8.65 -8.33 -7.49
N LYS A 116 -8.04 -7.90 -8.60
CA LYS A 116 -8.54 -8.16 -9.95
C LYS A 116 -7.53 -9.01 -10.73
N ASN A 117 -8.06 -9.90 -11.56
CA ASN A 117 -7.32 -10.88 -12.35
C ASN A 117 -7.30 -10.53 -13.83
#